data_AF-S9P4K6-F1
#
_entry.id   AF-S9P4K6-F1
#
_cell.length_a   1.000
_cell.length_b   1.000
_cell.length_c   1.000
_cell.angle_alpha   90.00
_cell.angle_beta   90.00
_cell.angle_gamma   90.00
#
_symmetry.space_group_name_H-M   'P 1'
#
loop_
_entity.id
_entity.type
_entity.pdbx_description
1 polymer ?
#
loop_
_entity_poly.entity_id
_entity_poly.type
_entity_poly.pdbx_seq_one_letter_code
_entity_poly.pdbx_strand_id
1 'polypeptide(L)'
;MQQLILALTGLVKWYQQFLGIDVLTIDDMDRYWVVRSPEWTEFHQDPKLSVGSLLEDWAGLQRVLEGGAPTAVDFERLGAVIRVVSDRILEPSTSETGGSRAGRIDIHLRQLLLLLAMLVEHYQQAGVDALEIDDMDYYWVVEPPDWTDFQKEPSLCVGSLIDDWAELQRVLKEDIATTVDFNRLGAVLRTVSERLGRQ
;
A
#
# COMPACT_ATOMS: atom_id res chain seq x y z
N MET A 1 5.08 5.54 -15.16
CA MET A 1 5.18 5.34 -13.69
C MET A 1 5.45 6.60 -12.86
N GLN A 2 6.02 7.70 -13.39
CA GLN A 2 6.34 8.92 -12.62
C GLN A 2 5.16 9.53 -11.83
N GLN A 3 3.92 9.38 -12.30
CA GLN A 3 2.74 9.89 -11.60
C GLN A 3 2.51 9.23 -10.23
N LEU A 4 2.99 7.99 -10.01
CA LEU A 4 2.92 7.32 -8.71
C LEU A 4 3.76 8.05 -7.66
N ILE A 5 4.98 8.43 -8.04
CA ILE A 5 5.90 9.18 -7.16
C ILE A 5 5.25 10.52 -6.79
N LEU A 6 4.66 11.21 -7.76
CA LEU A 6 3.96 12.47 -7.52
C LEU A 6 2.78 12.28 -6.55
N ALA A 7 1.99 11.22 -6.73
CA ALA A 7 0.83 10.94 -5.88
C ALA A 7 1.26 10.75 -4.43
N LEU A 8 2.21 9.84 -4.17
CA LEU A 8 2.71 9.61 -2.81
C LEU A 8 3.38 10.87 -2.22
N THR A 9 4.09 11.65 -3.05
CA THR A 9 4.70 12.92 -2.61
C THR A 9 3.64 13.92 -2.15
N GLY A 10 2.54 14.04 -2.90
CA GLY A 10 1.40 14.88 -2.52
C GLY A 10 0.82 14.47 -1.16
N LEU A 11 0.54 13.16 -1.00
CA LEU A 11 0.04 12.61 0.26
C LEU A 11 1.00 12.90 1.41
N VAL A 12 2.26 12.44 1.34
CA VAL A 12 3.23 12.59 2.41
C VAL A 12 3.46 14.06 2.80
N LYS A 13 3.56 14.97 1.82
CA LYS A 13 3.71 16.41 2.10
C LYS A 13 2.52 16.96 2.87
N TRP A 14 1.30 16.61 2.47
CA TRP A 14 0.10 17.07 3.15
C TRP A 14 0.10 16.63 4.61
N TYR A 15 0.36 15.35 4.88
CA TYR A 15 0.37 14.82 6.25
C TYR A 15 1.51 15.40 7.11
N GLN A 16 2.70 15.58 6.55
CA GLN A 16 3.81 16.22 7.26
C GLN A 16 3.52 17.69 7.59
N GLN A 17 2.94 18.45 6.65
CA GLN A 17 2.70 19.89 6.82
C GLN A 17 1.49 20.21 7.69
N PHE A 18 0.39 19.48 7.51
CA PHE A 18 -0.88 19.78 8.17
C PHE A 18 -1.07 19.03 9.48
N LEU A 19 -0.53 17.81 9.62
CA LEU A 19 -0.68 17.00 10.82
C LEU A 19 0.63 16.82 11.61
N GLY A 20 1.77 17.26 11.08
CA GLY A 20 3.06 17.15 11.76
C GLY A 20 3.56 15.71 11.92
N ILE A 21 3.00 14.76 11.16
CA ILE A 21 3.34 13.34 11.24
C ILE A 21 4.53 13.07 10.32
N ASP A 22 5.67 12.65 10.90
CA ASP A 22 6.85 12.20 10.13
C ASP A 22 7.14 10.70 10.31
N VAL A 23 6.81 10.16 11.49
CA VAL A 23 7.02 8.76 11.87
C VAL A 23 5.73 8.19 12.41
N LEU A 24 5.38 6.99 11.96
CA LEU A 24 4.30 6.19 12.51
C LEU A 24 4.88 4.95 13.19
N THR A 25 4.48 4.72 14.43
CA THR A 25 4.82 3.51 15.18
C THR A 25 3.67 2.52 15.05
N ILE A 26 4.00 1.27 14.71
CA ILE A 26 3.05 0.16 14.63
C ILE A 26 3.59 -0.94 15.52
N ASP A 27 2.92 -1.24 16.62
CA ASP A 27 3.39 -2.16 17.66
C ASP A 27 2.31 -3.12 18.19
N ASP A 28 1.09 -2.96 17.68
CA ASP A 28 -0.12 -3.69 18.04
C ASP A 28 -0.72 -4.45 16.84
N MET A 29 -0.04 -4.42 15.68
CA MET A 29 -0.54 -5.04 14.46
C MET A 29 0.58 -5.64 13.62
N ASP A 30 0.34 -6.87 13.18
CA ASP A 30 1.19 -7.58 12.22
C ASP A 30 0.32 -8.20 11.13
N ARG A 31 -0.69 -8.96 11.52
CA ARG A 31 -1.53 -9.69 10.57
C ARG A 31 -2.63 -8.80 9.99
N TYR A 32 -2.95 -9.04 8.72
CA TYR A 32 -4.09 -8.42 8.03
C TYR A 32 -4.71 -9.39 7.02
N TRP A 33 -6.00 -9.24 6.76
CA TRP A 33 -6.72 -9.99 5.73
C TRP A 33 -6.40 -9.44 4.34
N VAL A 34 -6.17 -10.35 3.40
CA VAL A 34 -5.88 -10.02 2.01
C VAL A 34 -6.41 -11.10 1.07
N VAL A 35 -6.97 -10.68 -0.07
CA VAL A 35 -7.23 -11.59 -1.19
C VAL A 35 -5.95 -11.69 -2.01
N ARG A 36 -5.33 -12.86 -2.18
CA ARG A 36 -4.02 -12.97 -2.86
C ARG A 36 -4.15 -12.91 -4.39
N SER A 37 -3.04 -12.61 -5.06
CA SER A 37 -2.90 -12.83 -6.49
C SER A 37 -2.98 -14.33 -6.83
N PRO A 38 -3.57 -14.71 -7.98
CA PRO A 38 -4.21 -13.83 -8.97
C PRO A 38 -5.68 -13.48 -8.64
N GLU A 39 -6.26 -14.16 -7.64
CA GLU A 39 -7.69 -14.12 -7.28
C GLU A 39 -8.22 -12.71 -7.01
N TRP A 40 -7.37 -11.76 -6.61
CA TRP A 40 -7.78 -10.39 -6.31
C TRP A 40 -8.35 -9.63 -7.53
N THR A 41 -7.95 -10.00 -8.74
CA THR A 41 -8.46 -9.44 -10.01
C THR A 41 -9.29 -10.42 -10.81
N GLU A 42 -9.43 -11.66 -10.35
CA GLU A 42 -10.27 -12.66 -11.00
C GLU A 42 -11.71 -12.54 -10.53
N PHE A 43 -12.44 -11.59 -11.12
CA PHE A 43 -13.80 -11.26 -10.71
C PHE A 43 -14.86 -12.35 -11.01
N HIS A 44 -14.46 -13.40 -11.73
CA HIS A 44 -15.36 -14.50 -12.12
C HIS A 44 -15.43 -15.63 -11.07
N GLN A 45 -14.66 -15.53 -9.99
CA GLN A 45 -14.61 -16.54 -8.93
C GLN A 45 -14.71 -15.86 -7.56
N ASP A 46 -15.31 -16.55 -6.59
CA ASP A 46 -15.27 -16.13 -5.19
C ASP A 46 -13.83 -16.27 -4.70
N PRO A 47 -13.15 -15.17 -4.33
CA PRO A 47 -11.75 -15.22 -3.96
C PRO A 47 -11.59 -15.83 -2.57
N LYS A 48 -10.42 -16.41 -2.30
CA LYS A 48 -10.07 -16.89 -0.97
C LYS A 48 -9.35 -15.80 -0.20
N LEU A 49 -9.86 -15.57 1.00
CA LEU A 49 -9.15 -14.77 1.99
C LEU A 49 -7.90 -15.49 2.46
N SER A 50 -6.83 -14.72 2.60
CA SER A 50 -5.56 -15.11 3.14
C SER A 50 -5.13 -14.12 4.21
N VAL A 51 -4.09 -14.49 4.96
CA VAL A 51 -3.48 -13.61 5.95
C VAL A 51 -2.12 -13.15 5.42
N GLY A 52 -1.88 -11.84 5.47
CA GLY A 52 -0.58 -11.21 5.26
C GLY A 52 0.09 -10.88 6.60
N SER A 53 1.38 -10.54 6.56
CA SER A 53 2.17 -10.09 7.71
C SER A 53 2.89 -8.80 7.36
N LEU A 54 2.55 -7.73 8.08
CA LEU A 54 3.17 -6.43 7.95
C LEU A 54 4.66 -6.48 8.33
N LEU A 55 5.03 -7.32 9.32
CA LEU A 55 6.42 -7.53 9.67
C LEU A 55 7.21 -8.15 8.51
N GLU A 56 6.64 -9.14 7.84
CA GLU A 56 7.25 -9.75 6.65
C GLU A 56 7.32 -8.78 5.47
N ASP A 57 6.26 -8.01 5.22
CA ASP A 57 6.22 -7.02 4.15
C ASP A 57 7.25 -5.91 4.38
N TRP A 58 7.32 -5.39 5.61
CA TRP A 58 8.29 -4.37 5.98
C TRP A 58 9.72 -4.90 5.90
N ALA A 59 9.99 -6.10 6.41
CA ALA A 59 11.32 -6.72 6.28
C ALA A 59 11.73 -6.90 4.80
N GLY A 60 10.77 -7.27 3.94
CA GLY A 60 10.98 -7.36 2.50
C GLY A 60 11.35 -6.03 1.84
N LEU A 61 10.73 -4.93 2.29
CA LEU A 61 11.02 -3.57 1.83
C LEU A 61 12.34 -3.03 2.42
N GLN A 62 12.66 -3.35 3.67
CA GLN A 62 13.93 -2.95 4.30
C GLN A 62 15.13 -3.50 3.53
N ARG A 63 15.04 -4.73 3.05
CA ARG A 63 16.05 -5.32 2.15
C ARG A 63 16.30 -4.44 0.92
N VAL A 64 15.28 -3.80 0.35
CA VAL A 64 15.44 -2.88 -0.80
C VAL A 64 16.19 -1.62 -0.37
N LEU A 65 15.82 -1.02 0.77
CA LEU A 65 16.53 0.14 1.34
C LEU A 65 18.00 -0.15 1.64
N GLU A 66 18.33 -1.40 1.97
CA GLU A 66 19.69 -1.89 2.24
C GLU A 66 20.48 -2.23 0.96
N GLY A 67 19.92 -1.95 -0.23
CA GLY A 67 20.57 -2.16 -1.53
C GLY A 67 20.26 -3.49 -2.20
N GLY A 68 19.31 -4.27 -1.66
CA GLY A 68 18.77 -5.44 -2.34
C GLY A 68 18.01 -5.08 -3.62
N ALA A 69 18.10 -5.92 -4.63
CA ALA A 69 17.40 -5.70 -5.90
C ALA A 69 15.87 -5.70 -5.71
N PRO A 70 15.15 -4.66 -6.19
CA PRO A 70 13.70 -4.67 -6.26
C PRO A 70 13.13 -5.84 -7.04
N THR A 71 11.92 -6.23 -6.68
CA THR A 71 11.10 -7.25 -7.35
C THR A 71 9.66 -6.74 -7.49
N ALA A 72 8.86 -7.37 -8.36
CA ALA A 72 7.49 -6.95 -8.59
C ALA A 72 6.67 -6.97 -7.30
N VAL A 73 6.87 -8.02 -6.48
CA VAL A 73 6.24 -8.21 -5.16
C VAL A 73 6.51 -7.03 -4.21
N ASP A 74 7.62 -6.30 -4.36
CA ASP A 74 7.91 -5.17 -3.49
C ASP A 74 6.92 -4.00 -3.72
N PHE A 75 6.26 -3.90 -4.89
CA PHE A 75 5.14 -2.98 -5.08
C PHE A 75 3.90 -3.39 -4.27
N GLU A 76 3.58 -4.68 -4.21
CA GLU A 76 2.46 -5.19 -3.40
C GLU A 76 2.73 -4.96 -1.91
N ARG A 77 3.94 -5.26 -1.44
CA ARG A 77 4.37 -5.00 -0.05
C ARG A 77 4.24 -3.53 0.31
N LEU A 78 4.72 -2.64 -0.57
CA LEU A 78 4.61 -1.19 -0.35
C LEU A 78 3.14 -0.76 -0.31
N GLY A 79 2.29 -1.32 -1.17
CA GLY A 79 0.85 -1.09 -1.15
C GLY A 79 0.20 -1.50 0.16
N ALA A 80 0.54 -2.67 0.70
CA ALA A 80 0.06 -3.13 2.00
C ALA A 80 0.49 -2.20 3.14
N VAL A 81 1.76 -1.80 3.19
CA VAL A 81 2.29 -0.86 4.20
C VAL A 81 1.60 0.50 4.10
N ILE A 82 1.39 1.03 2.90
CA ILE A 82 0.71 2.31 2.69
C ILE A 82 -0.74 2.27 3.20
N ARG A 83 -1.45 1.16 2.99
CA ARG A 83 -2.80 0.98 3.56
C ARG A 83 -2.77 1.00 5.09
N VAL A 84 -1.76 0.41 5.72
CA VAL A 84 -1.63 0.46 7.19
C VAL A 84 -1.39 1.89 7.66
N VAL A 85 -0.55 2.61 6.94
CA VAL A 85 -0.26 4.03 7.20
C VAL A 85 -1.54 4.86 7.13
N SER A 86 -2.43 4.60 6.16
CA SER A 86 -3.75 5.25 6.06
C SER A 86 -4.53 5.19 7.37
N ASP A 87 -4.66 3.97 7.93
CA ASP A 87 -5.46 3.74 9.13
C ASP A 87 -4.79 4.36 10.36
N ARG A 88 -3.47 4.22 10.48
CA ARG A 88 -2.70 4.73 11.63
C ARG A 88 -2.57 6.24 11.68
N ILE A 89 -2.76 6.91 10.55
CA ILE A 89 -2.84 8.36 10.54
C ILE A 89 -4.13 8.84 11.21
N LEU A 90 -5.25 8.12 11.05
CA LEU A 90 -6.51 8.46 11.73
C LEU A 90 -6.46 8.08 13.21
N GLU A 91 -5.81 6.96 13.52
CA GLU A 91 -5.70 6.41 14.87
C GLU A 91 -4.22 6.13 15.24
N PRO A 92 -3.45 7.18 15.57
CA PRO A 92 -2.06 7.00 16.01
C PRO A 92 -2.02 6.11 17.24
N SER A 93 -1.07 5.17 17.31
CA SER A 93 -0.98 4.24 18.43
C SER A 93 -0.89 5.01 19.76
N THR A 94 -1.74 4.63 20.72
CA THR A 94 -1.80 5.23 22.05
C THR A 94 -1.03 4.41 23.10
N SER A 95 -0.17 3.49 22.68
CA SER A 95 0.47 2.51 23.56
C SER A 95 1.59 3.14 24.42
N GLU A 96 1.20 3.73 25.55
CA GLU A 96 2.10 3.93 26.70
C GLU A 96 2.39 2.61 27.45
N THR A 97 1.72 1.52 27.09
CA THR A 97 1.87 0.22 27.76
C THR A 97 2.98 -0.60 27.10
N GLY A 98 4.04 -0.85 27.87
CA GLY A 98 5.19 -1.71 27.55
C GLY A 98 4.84 -3.16 27.24
N GLY A 99 4.20 -3.38 26.08
CA GLY A 99 4.15 -4.65 25.38
C GLY A 99 5.51 -4.98 24.74
N SER A 100 5.75 -6.26 24.53
CA SER A 100 6.96 -6.83 23.93
C SER A 100 7.55 -5.99 22.79
N ARG A 101 8.86 -5.70 22.83
CA ARG A 101 9.60 -5.07 21.70
C ARG A 101 9.59 -5.91 20.41
N ALA A 102 9.23 -7.19 20.48
CA ALA A 102 9.14 -8.05 19.31
C ALA A 102 7.86 -7.72 18.53
N GLY A 103 8.01 -7.04 17.39
CA GLY A 103 6.88 -6.69 16.50
C GLY A 103 6.64 -5.19 16.31
N ARG A 104 7.48 -4.32 16.88
CA ARG A 104 7.39 -2.87 16.63
C ARG A 104 8.05 -2.49 15.31
N ILE A 105 7.33 -1.71 14.49
CA ILE A 105 7.80 -1.10 13.25
C ILE A 105 7.68 0.42 13.38
N ASP A 106 8.79 1.13 13.15
CA ASP A 106 8.77 2.58 13.00
C ASP A 106 8.92 2.92 11.51
N ILE A 107 7.88 3.51 10.92
CA ILE A 107 7.83 3.86 9.49
C ILE A 107 7.93 5.37 9.35
N HIS A 108 9.03 5.83 8.76
CA HIS A 108 9.13 7.23 8.33
C HIS A 108 8.38 7.41 7.02
N LEU A 109 7.51 8.41 6.90
CA LEU A 109 6.76 8.66 5.65
C LEU A 109 7.71 8.92 4.46
N ARG A 110 8.90 9.47 4.72
CA ARG A 110 9.95 9.66 3.71
C ARG A 110 10.54 8.34 3.18
N GLN A 111 10.56 7.27 3.98
CA GLN A 111 11.01 5.96 3.52
C GLN A 111 10.06 5.39 2.48
N LEU A 112 8.75 5.65 2.60
CA LEU A 112 7.76 5.23 1.60
C LEU A 112 8.01 5.91 0.25
N LEU A 113 8.33 7.22 0.27
CA LEU A 113 8.71 7.96 -0.95
C LEU A 113 9.98 7.39 -1.58
N LEU A 114 11.00 7.13 -0.77
CA LEU A 114 12.27 6.58 -1.23
C LEU A 114 12.07 5.20 -1.84
N LEU A 115 11.33 4.32 -1.16
CA LEU A 115 10.99 2.99 -1.66
C LEU A 115 10.29 3.08 -3.02
N LEU A 116 9.23 3.88 -3.14
CA LEU A 116 8.51 4.02 -4.41
C LEU A 116 9.42 4.52 -5.53
N ALA A 117 10.29 5.50 -5.24
CA ALA A 117 11.25 6.00 -6.22
C ALA A 117 12.23 4.91 -6.68
N MET A 118 12.78 4.12 -5.74
CA MET A 118 13.69 3.01 -6.05
C MET A 118 13.01 1.93 -6.89
N LEU A 119 11.75 1.56 -6.57
CA LEU A 119 11.00 0.57 -7.33
C LEU A 119 10.73 1.06 -8.76
N VAL A 120 10.25 2.30 -8.91
CA VAL A 120 9.97 2.88 -10.23
C VAL A 120 11.24 3.01 -11.06
N GLU A 121 12.32 3.53 -10.49
CA GLU A 121 13.60 3.68 -11.18
C GLU A 121 14.14 2.34 -11.69
N HIS A 122 14.09 1.31 -10.85
CA HIS A 122 14.53 -0.04 -11.23
C HIS A 122 13.83 -0.56 -12.48
N TYR A 123 12.51 -0.46 -12.53
CA TYR A 123 11.73 -0.95 -13.67
C TYR A 123 11.85 -0.06 -14.90
N GLN A 124 12.02 1.26 -14.73
CA GLN A 124 12.34 2.16 -15.85
C GLN A 124 13.70 1.85 -16.48
N GLN A 125 14.71 1.57 -15.67
CA GLN A 125 16.02 1.13 -16.17
C GLN A 125 15.94 -0.22 -16.90
N ALA A 126 14.97 -1.06 -16.54
CA ALA A 126 14.66 -2.31 -17.25
C ALA A 126 13.80 -2.09 -18.53
N GLY A 127 13.47 -0.85 -18.89
CA GLY A 127 12.71 -0.52 -20.10
C GLY A 127 11.19 -0.48 -19.91
N VAL A 128 10.69 -0.51 -18.68
CA VAL A 128 9.26 -0.37 -18.39
C VAL A 128 8.95 1.09 -18.11
N ASP A 129 8.37 1.81 -19.07
CA ASP A 129 7.98 3.22 -18.88
C ASP A 129 6.52 3.40 -18.48
N ALA A 130 5.67 2.52 -19.02
CA ALA A 130 4.23 2.49 -18.82
C ALA A 130 3.75 1.05 -18.66
N LEU A 131 2.66 0.90 -17.91
CA LEU A 131 1.95 -0.36 -17.74
C LEU A 131 0.52 -0.16 -18.22
N GLU A 132 0.09 -1.03 -19.11
CA GLU A 132 -1.29 -1.10 -19.56
C GLU A 132 -2.08 -2.02 -18.63
N ILE A 133 -3.23 -1.55 -18.16
CA ILE A 133 -4.11 -2.18 -17.15
C ILE A 133 -5.51 -2.32 -17.76
N ASP A 134 -5.57 -2.88 -18.97
CA ASP A 134 -6.77 -2.95 -19.80
C ASP A 134 -7.75 -4.06 -19.35
N ASP A 135 -7.26 -5.07 -18.63
CA ASP A 135 -8.02 -6.25 -18.20
C ASP A 135 -8.25 -6.35 -16.68
N MET A 136 -7.96 -5.30 -15.91
CA MET A 136 -7.92 -5.37 -14.43
C MET A 136 -8.69 -4.25 -13.71
N ASP A 137 -9.77 -3.71 -14.28
CA ASP A 137 -10.48 -2.58 -13.63
C ASP A 137 -11.05 -2.96 -12.25
N TYR A 138 -11.81 -4.04 -12.16
CA TYR A 138 -12.43 -4.46 -10.91
C TYR A 138 -11.53 -5.38 -10.09
N TYR A 139 -11.52 -5.16 -8.78
CA TYR A 139 -10.76 -5.99 -7.86
C TYR A 139 -11.50 -6.23 -6.54
N TRP A 140 -11.20 -7.35 -5.91
CA TRP A 140 -11.66 -7.69 -4.57
C TRP A 140 -10.78 -7.04 -3.51
N VAL A 141 -11.41 -6.43 -2.51
CA VAL A 141 -10.74 -5.77 -1.40
C VAL A 141 -11.46 -6.02 -0.09
N VAL A 142 -10.69 -6.20 0.98
CA VAL A 142 -11.21 -6.07 2.34
C VAL A 142 -10.98 -4.63 2.77
N GLU A 143 -12.05 -3.88 3.03
CA GLU A 143 -11.96 -2.48 3.42
C GLU A 143 -11.62 -2.31 4.90
N PRO A 144 -11.04 -1.17 5.30
CA PRO A 144 -11.01 -0.77 6.70
C PRO A 144 -12.42 -0.62 7.30
N PRO A 145 -12.62 -0.97 8.59
CA PRO A 145 -11.63 -1.54 9.51
C PRO A 145 -11.52 -3.08 9.42
N ASP A 146 -12.35 -3.74 8.61
CA ASP A 146 -12.51 -5.20 8.62
C ASP A 146 -11.21 -5.97 8.25
N TRP A 147 -10.31 -5.35 7.48
CA TRP A 147 -9.06 -6.00 7.07
C TRP A 147 -8.06 -6.27 8.22
N THR A 148 -8.23 -5.65 9.38
CA THR A 148 -7.41 -5.87 10.57
C THR A 148 -8.18 -6.54 11.71
N ASP A 149 -9.50 -6.73 11.54
CA ASP A 149 -10.35 -7.41 12.50
C ASP A 149 -10.36 -8.94 12.26
N PHE A 150 -9.76 -9.68 13.18
CA PHE A 150 -9.73 -11.15 13.17
C PHE A 150 -10.79 -11.78 14.09
N GLN A 151 -11.70 -11.00 14.68
CA GLN A 151 -12.80 -11.53 15.50
C GLN A 151 -13.95 -12.07 14.65
N LYS A 152 -14.01 -11.69 13.38
CA LYS A 152 -14.98 -12.15 12.40
C LYS A 152 -14.31 -12.38 11.05
N GLU A 153 -14.96 -13.16 10.20
CA GLU A 153 -14.59 -13.23 8.78
C GLU A 153 -15.00 -11.92 8.11
N PRO A 154 -14.09 -11.23 7.41
CA PRO A 154 -14.38 -9.93 6.84
C PRO A 154 -15.29 -10.05 5.61
N SER A 155 -16.05 -9.00 5.35
CA SER A 155 -16.79 -8.88 4.09
C SER A 155 -15.88 -8.41 2.97
N LEU A 156 -16.10 -8.95 1.77
CA LEU A 156 -15.41 -8.52 0.56
C LEU A 156 -16.18 -7.40 -0.12
N CYS A 157 -15.45 -6.37 -0.52
CA CYS A 157 -15.93 -5.27 -1.35
C CYS A 157 -15.28 -5.32 -2.73
N VAL A 158 -15.87 -4.57 -3.65
CA VAL A 158 -15.40 -4.44 -5.03
C VAL A 158 -14.87 -3.03 -5.21
N GLY A 159 -13.60 -2.91 -5.57
CA GLY A 159 -12.98 -1.65 -5.99
C GLY A 159 -12.87 -1.54 -7.51
N SER A 160 -12.51 -0.34 -7.96
CA SER A 160 -12.39 0.04 -9.38
C SER A 160 -11.09 0.82 -9.56
N LEU A 161 -10.14 0.28 -10.32
CA LEU A 161 -8.85 0.91 -10.56
C LEU A 161 -8.99 2.18 -11.39
N ILE A 162 -9.95 2.22 -12.31
CA ILE A 162 -10.24 3.43 -13.07
C ILE A 162 -10.68 4.55 -12.14
N ASP A 163 -11.58 4.26 -11.18
CA ASP A 163 -12.06 5.25 -10.22
C ASP A 163 -10.95 5.66 -9.25
N ASP A 164 -10.20 4.70 -8.71
CA ASP A 164 -9.07 4.94 -7.83
C ASP A 164 -8.01 5.83 -8.49
N TRP A 165 -7.68 5.53 -9.75
CA TRP A 165 -6.72 6.32 -10.50
C TRP A 165 -7.24 7.72 -10.79
N ALA A 166 -8.51 7.86 -11.20
CA ALA A 166 -9.12 9.15 -11.45
C ALA A 166 -9.09 10.05 -10.20
N GLU A 167 -9.37 9.48 -9.03
CA GLU A 167 -9.33 10.19 -7.76
C GLU A 167 -7.90 10.57 -7.34
N LEU A 168 -6.92 9.68 -7.51
CA LEU A 168 -5.51 10.01 -7.27
C LEU A 168 -5.03 11.16 -8.17
N GLN A 169 -5.49 11.22 -9.43
CA GLN A 169 -5.19 12.33 -10.34
C GLN A 169 -5.82 13.66 -9.88
N ARG A 170 -6.90 13.63 -9.09
CA ARG A 170 -7.47 14.86 -8.48
C ARG A 170 -6.59 15.38 -7.36
N VAL A 171 -6.06 14.50 -6.51
CA VAL A 171 -5.12 14.87 -5.44
C VAL A 171 -3.88 15.57 -6.02
N LEU A 172 -3.41 15.13 -7.20
CA LEU A 172 -2.30 15.78 -7.92
C LEU A 172 -2.60 17.21 -8.39
N LYS A 173 -3.88 17.59 -8.50
CA LYS A 173 -4.33 18.91 -8.97
C LYS A 173 -4.69 19.85 -7.81
N GLU A 174 -4.08 19.64 -6.64
CA GLU A 174 -4.24 20.45 -5.42
C GLU A 174 -5.58 20.28 -4.69
N ASP A 175 -6.28 19.15 -4.91
CA ASP A 175 -7.41 18.78 -4.03
C ASP A 175 -6.90 18.28 -2.67
N ILE A 176 -7.73 18.38 -1.63
CA ILE A 176 -7.35 17.95 -0.28
C ILE A 176 -7.18 16.43 -0.26
N ALA A 177 -5.95 15.98 0.03
CA ALA A 177 -5.66 14.57 0.25
C ALA A 177 -6.43 14.02 1.46
N THR A 178 -6.99 12.84 1.30
CA THR A 178 -7.69 12.09 2.36
C THR A 178 -6.95 10.78 2.65
N THR A 179 -7.27 10.15 3.77
CA THR A 179 -6.66 8.85 4.10
C THR A 179 -7.09 7.77 3.10
N VAL A 180 -8.30 7.88 2.54
CA VAL A 180 -8.78 7.00 1.46
C VAL A 180 -7.82 6.99 0.26
N ASP A 181 -7.14 8.10 -0.03
CA ASP A 181 -6.21 8.18 -1.15
C ASP A 181 -4.96 7.32 -0.97
N PHE A 182 -4.55 7.03 0.28
CA PHE A 182 -3.52 6.02 0.52
C PHE A 182 -4.03 4.61 0.20
N ASN A 183 -5.28 4.29 0.53
CA ASN A 183 -5.87 2.99 0.18
C ASN A 183 -5.93 2.79 -1.34
N ARG A 184 -6.34 3.82 -2.07
CA ARG A 184 -6.35 3.85 -3.55
C ARG A 184 -4.96 3.66 -4.12
N LEU A 185 -3.96 4.37 -3.59
CA LEU A 185 -2.58 4.19 -4.01
C LEU A 185 -2.09 2.76 -3.74
N GLY A 186 -2.47 2.17 -2.61
CA GLY A 186 -2.16 0.77 -2.29
C GLY A 186 -2.72 -0.21 -3.32
N ALA A 187 -3.96 -0.02 -3.78
CA ALA A 187 -4.56 -0.84 -4.83
C ALA A 187 -3.85 -0.68 -6.19
N VAL A 188 -3.49 0.55 -6.55
CA VAL A 188 -2.73 0.82 -7.78
C VAL A 188 -1.35 0.16 -7.74
N LEU A 189 -0.61 0.27 -6.63
CA LEU A 189 0.71 -0.37 -6.49
C LEU A 189 0.60 -1.90 -6.56
N ARG A 190 -0.45 -2.47 -5.98
CA ARG A 190 -0.72 -3.90 -6.10
C ARG A 190 -0.97 -4.33 -7.55
N THR A 191 -1.68 -3.52 -8.31
CA THR A 191 -1.89 -3.76 -9.74
C THR A 191 -0.57 -3.73 -10.52
N VAL A 192 0.30 -2.77 -10.19
CA VAL A 192 1.65 -2.70 -10.76
C VAL A 192 2.43 -3.98 -10.48
N SER A 193 2.42 -4.47 -9.24
CA SER A 193 3.04 -5.75 -8.86
C SER A 193 2.53 -6.90 -9.74
N GLU A 194 1.22 -7.05 -9.84
CA GLU A 194 0.58 -8.12 -10.60
C GLU A 194 0.95 -8.06 -12.09
N ARG A 195 0.88 -6.87 -12.69
CA ARG A 195 1.17 -6.69 -14.11
C ARG A 195 2.63 -7.01 -14.44
N LEU A 196 3.55 -6.63 -13.56
CA LEU A 196 4.97 -6.93 -13.69
C LEU A 196 5.28 -8.41 -13.44
N GLY A 197 4.53 -9.09 -12.56
CA GLY A 197 4.68 -10.51 -12.28
C GLY A 197 4.21 -11.44 -13.40
N ARG A 198 3.37 -10.96 -14.32
CA ARG A 198 2.86 -11.71 -15.48
C ARG A 198 3.78 -11.68 -16.71
N GLN A 199 4.86 -10.90 -16.70
CA GLN A 199 5.84 -10.79 -17.78
C GLN A 199 6.93 -11.85 -17.67
#